data_AF-A0A8B6CCW6-F1
#
_entry.id   AF-A0A8B6CCW6-F1
#
_cell.length_a   1.000
_cell.length_b   1.000
_cell.length_c   1.000
_cell.angle_alpha   90.00
_cell.angle_beta   90.00
_cell.angle_gamma   90.00
#
_symmetry.space_group_name_H-M   'P 1'
#
loop_
_entity.id
_entity.type
_entity.pdbx_description
1 polymer ?
#
loop_
_entity_poly.entity_id
_entity_poly.type
_entity_poly.pdbx_seq_one_letter_code
_entity_poly.pdbx_strand_id
1 'polypeptide(L)'
;MLAIMSRENSDNIFNALRAIKENVPCPDDECDHPFRYFELTNNQGYRRVTQCSRVQEYKPLVMIDKFEASANACQRLELTYVLCWFHLVKAVMEKLTHESVSLHDSYLIILGFKIVARAVSEERACERWQMFLQSVHSKQKHVGAVSSLTNKIDFFIYFMYFACGRSQQHDQGNMPCTMDVDL
;
A
#
# COMPACT_ATOMS: atom_id res chain seq x y z
N MET A 1 -26.92 3.36 -8.73
CA MET A 1 -26.82 2.73 -7.39
C MET A 1 -25.36 2.44 -7.02
N LEU A 2 -24.60 1.69 -7.81
CA LEU A 2 -23.18 1.41 -7.56
C LEU A 2 -22.30 2.67 -7.40
N ALA A 3 -22.48 3.69 -8.24
CA ALA A 3 -21.71 4.94 -8.17
C ALA A 3 -22.00 5.81 -6.92
N ILE A 4 -23.19 5.67 -6.32
CA ILE A 4 -23.53 6.38 -5.07
C ILE A 4 -22.86 5.68 -3.89
N MET A 5 -22.87 4.34 -3.89
CA MET A 5 -22.20 3.53 -2.86
C MET A 5 -20.68 3.68 -2.90
N SER A 6 -20.06 3.83 -4.07
CA SER A 6 -18.61 4.07 -4.16
C SER A 6 -18.22 5.44 -3.61
N ARG A 7 -19.03 6.48 -3.86
CA ARG A 7 -18.83 7.83 -3.33
C ARG A 7 -19.01 7.89 -1.81
N GLU A 8 -20.09 7.32 -1.30
CA GLU A 8 -20.36 7.27 0.15
C GLU A 8 -19.26 6.51 0.90
N ASN A 9 -18.78 5.39 0.33
CA ASN A 9 -17.64 4.67 0.87
C ASN A 9 -16.35 5.50 0.88
N SER A 10 -16.07 6.25 -0.20
CA SER A 10 -14.90 7.12 -0.29
C SER A 10 -14.91 8.23 0.76
N ASP A 11 -16.05 8.91 0.95
CA ASP A 11 -16.17 9.99 1.92
C ASP A 11 -16.09 9.47 3.37
N ASN A 12 -16.68 8.30 3.65
CA ASN A 12 -16.56 7.66 4.95
C ASN A 12 -15.12 7.24 5.27
N ILE A 13 -14.41 6.63 4.32
CA ILE A 13 -12.99 6.25 4.48
C ILE A 13 -12.12 7.49 4.68
N PHE A 14 -12.34 8.54 3.88
CA PHE A 14 -11.64 9.81 4.02
C PHE A 14 -11.83 10.40 5.42
N ASN A 15 -13.07 10.48 5.90
CA ASN A 15 -13.37 11.03 7.23
C ASN A 15 -12.75 10.18 8.34
N ALA A 16 -12.74 8.86 8.22
CA ALA A 16 -12.11 7.97 9.18
C ALA A 16 -10.58 8.17 9.22
N LEU A 17 -9.90 8.17 8.07
CA LEU A 17 -8.45 8.39 7.98
C LEU A 17 -8.07 9.79 8.47
N ARG A 18 -8.87 10.80 8.12
CA ARG A 18 -8.69 12.17 8.60
C ARG A 18 -8.81 12.25 10.11
N ALA A 19 -9.83 11.62 10.70
CA ALA A 19 -10.02 11.60 12.14
C ALA A 19 -8.82 10.97 12.86
N ILE A 20 -8.24 9.90 12.31
CA ILE A 20 -7.00 9.31 12.84
C ILE A 20 -5.85 10.33 12.73
N LYS A 21 -5.57 10.86 11.52
CA LYS A 21 -4.47 11.81 11.27
C LYS A 21 -4.54 13.04 12.18
N GLU A 22 -5.74 13.58 12.41
CA GLU A 22 -5.98 14.79 13.21
C GLU A 22 -5.99 14.53 14.73
N ASN A 23 -5.84 13.29 15.20
CA ASN A 23 -5.95 12.94 16.62
C ASN A 23 -4.84 12.02 17.15
N VAL A 24 -3.76 11.79 16.39
CA VAL A 24 -2.61 11.04 16.90
C VAL A 24 -1.90 11.86 18.00
N PRO A 25 -1.70 11.30 19.19
CA PRO A 25 -0.96 11.97 20.26
C PRO A 25 0.52 12.11 19.90
N CYS A 26 1.18 13.15 20.41
CA CYS A 26 2.65 13.23 20.34
C CYS A 26 3.27 12.19 21.30
N PRO A 27 4.53 11.78 21.08
CA PRO A 27 5.21 10.80 21.92
C PRO A 27 5.70 11.37 23.27
N ASP A 28 5.43 12.64 23.55
CA ASP A 28 5.77 13.28 24.82
C ASP A 28 4.77 12.86 25.91
N ASP A 29 5.27 12.08 26.88
CA ASP A 29 4.50 11.54 28.00
C ASP A 29 3.99 12.63 28.96
N GLU A 30 4.59 13.83 28.94
CA GLU A 30 4.18 14.98 29.76
C GLU A 30 3.17 15.89 29.03
N CYS A 31 2.76 15.53 27.81
CA CYS A 31 1.79 16.32 27.05
C CYS A 31 0.35 16.00 27.45
N ASP A 32 -0.42 17.00 27.88
CA ASP A 32 -1.85 16.88 28.21
C ASP A 32 -2.76 16.52 27.01
N HIS A 33 -2.21 16.48 25.78
CA HIS A 33 -2.91 16.22 24.52
C HIS A 33 -4.25 16.97 24.35
N PRO A 34 -4.27 18.32 24.46
CA PRO A 34 -5.50 19.07 24.38
C PRO A 34 -6.16 18.92 23.00
N PHE A 35 -7.48 18.79 23.01
CA PHE A 35 -8.29 18.67 21.79
C PHE A 35 -9.37 19.75 21.71
N ARG A 36 -9.84 20.02 20.49
CA ARG A 36 -10.97 20.91 20.23
C ARG A 36 -11.93 20.24 19.24
N TYR A 37 -13.21 20.55 19.38
CA TYR A 37 -14.22 20.20 18.37
C TYR A 37 -14.37 21.35 17.39
N PHE A 38 -14.47 21.01 16.11
CA PHE A 38 -14.81 21.92 15.02
C PHE A 38 -16.09 21.42 14.36
N GLU A 39 -17.03 22.31 14.11
CA GLU A 39 -18.21 21.98 13.32
C GLU A 39 -17.81 21.56 11.90
N LEU A 40 -18.44 20.50 11.42
CA LEU A 40 -18.41 20.13 10.02
C LEU A 40 -19.42 20.99 9.26
N THR A 41 -19.15 21.22 7.98
CA THR A 41 -20.07 21.96 7.10
C THR A 41 -21.44 21.27 7.07
N ASN A 42 -22.50 22.05 6.85
CA ASN A 42 -23.86 21.56 6.62
C ASN A 42 -24.45 20.71 7.77
N ASN A 43 -24.15 21.06 9.04
CA ASN A 43 -24.66 20.36 10.22
C ASN A 43 -24.35 18.84 10.25
N GLN A 44 -23.26 18.42 9.59
CA GLN A 44 -22.85 17.00 9.53
C GLN A 44 -22.15 16.51 10.82
N GLY A 45 -22.23 17.29 11.90
CA GLY A 45 -21.64 16.97 13.20
C GLY A 45 -20.36 17.73 13.48
N TYR A 46 -19.49 17.13 14.30
CA TYR A 46 -18.25 17.73 14.76
C TYR A 46 -17.07 16.82 14.46
N ARG A 47 -15.92 17.43 14.14
CA ARG A 47 -14.63 16.73 14.13
C ARG A 47 -13.81 17.13 15.35
N ARG A 48 -13.21 16.15 16.01
CA ARG A 48 -12.21 16.39 17.06
C ARG A 48 -10.85 16.57 16.42
N VAL A 49 -10.05 17.51 16.91
CA VAL A 49 -8.66 17.73 16.48
C VAL A 49 -7.80 17.92 17.72
N THR A 50 -6.73 17.14 17.85
CA THR A 50 -5.72 17.30 18.88
C THR A 50 -4.68 18.31 18.41
N GLN A 51 -4.21 19.22 19.28
CA GLN A 51 -3.18 20.18 18.88
C GLN A 51 -1.85 19.51 18.48
N CYS A 52 -1.52 18.39 19.11
CA CYS A 52 -0.32 17.60 18.85
C CYS A 52 -0.18 17.21 17.36
N SER A 53 -1.29 16.86 16.70
CA SER A 53 -1.28 16.43 15.30
C SER A 53 -0.91 17.53 14.31
N ARG A 54 -0.92 18.80 14.73
CA ARG A 54 -0.46 19.94 13.93
C ARG A 54 1.03 20.20 14.07
N VAL A 55 1.62 19.83 15.20
CA VAL A 55 3.05 20.01 15.50
C VAL A 55 3.86 18.88 14.87
N GLN A 56 3.34 17.65 14.96
CA GLN A 56 3.95 16.47 14.38
C GLN A 56 3.02 15.89 13.33
N GLU A 57 3.40 16.00 12.06
CA GLU A 57 2.61 15.45 10.99
C GLU A 57 2.71 13.92 10.99
N TYR A 58 1.62 13.26 11.37
CA TYR A 58 1.51 11.80 11.29
C TYR A 58 1.28 11.38 9.84
N LYS A 59 2.29 10.71 9.24
CA LYS A 59 2.23 10.11 7.90
C LYS A 59 2.48 8.59 7.96
N PRO A 60 1.49 7.80 8.43
CA PRO A 60 1.63 6.36 8.44
C PRO A 60 1.64 5.80 7.04
N LEU A 61 2.22 4.61 6.91
CA LEU A 61 1.84 3.73 5.82
C LEU A 61 0.46 3.13 6.09
N VAL A 62 -0.48 3.31 5.17
CA VAL A 62 -1.83 2.74 5.26
C VAL A 62 -1.93 1.48 4.42
N MET A 63 -2.36 0.37 5.02
CA MET A 63 -2.74 -0.83 4.27
C MET A 63 -4.22 -0.75 3.90
N ILE A 64 -4.53 -0.81 2.60
CA ILE A 64 -5.88 -0.68 2.05
C ILE A 64 -6.37 -1.99 1.43
N ASP A 65 -7.65 -2.28 1.58
CA ASP A 65 -8.31 -3.46 1.01
C ASP A 65 -8.95 -3.18 -0.36
N LYS A 66 -9.66 -2.05 -0.48
CA LYS A 66 -10.31 -1.57 -1.70
C LYS A 66 -9.41 -0.56 -2.38
N PHE A 67 -8.99 -0.86 -3.61
CA PHE A 67 -8.05 -0.01 -4.34
C PHE A 67 -8.59 1.41 -4.52
N GLU A 68 -9.66 1.58 -5.31
CA GLU A 68 -10.03 2.92 -5.78
C GLU A 68 -10.49 3.88 -4.65
N ALA A 69 -11.52 3.52 -3.87
CA ALA A 69 -12.05 4.42 -2.84
C ALA A 69 -11.03 4.72 -1.73
N SER A 70 -10.27 3.72 -1.28
CA SER A 70 -9.29 3.91 -0.22
C SER A 70 -8.03 4.60 -0.72
N ALA A 71 -7.58 4.31 -1.94
CA ALA A 71 -6.45 5.03 -2.56
C ALA A 71 -6.78 6.51 -2.72
N ASN A 72 -7.97 6.84 -3.25
CA ASN A 72 -8.42 8.22 -3.39
C ASN A 72 -8.46 8.95 -2.04
N ALA A 73 -8.96 8.29 -0.99
CA ALA A 73 -8.96 8.85 0.36
C ALA A 73 -7.53 9.08 0.90
N CYS A 74 -6.61 8.13 0.70
CA CYS A 74 -5.21 8.27 1.10
C CYS A 74 -4.50 9.39 0.33
N GLN A 75 -4.69 9.49 -0.99
CA GLN A 75 -4.14 10.54 -1.83
C GLN A 75 -4.62 11.93 -1.41
N ARG A 76 -5.93 12.09 -1.14
CA ARG A 76 -6.51 13.34 -0.62
C ARG A 76 -5.92 13.78 0.72
N LEU A 77 -5.36 12.85 1.49
CA LEU A 77 -4.75 13.10 2.81
C LEU A 77 -3.22 13.05 2.79
N GLU A 78 -2.62 12.91 1.60
CA GLU A 78 -1.17 12.77 1.40
C GLU A 78 -0.56 11.62 2.22
N LEU A 79 -1.29 10.50 2.32
CA LEU A 79 -0.85 9.29 3.00
C LEU A 79 -0.22 8.32 2.00
N THR A 80 0.92 7.73 2.36
CA THR A 80 1.47 6.58 1.65
C THR A 80 0.58 5.37 1.93
N TYR A 81 0.29 4.56 0.90
CA TYR A 81 -0.56 3.39 1.07
C TYR A 81 -0.06 2.17 0.28
N VAL A 82 -0.43 0.99 0.76
CA VAL A 82 -0.25 -0.30 0.07
C VAL A 82 -1.55 -1.07 0.00
N LEU A 83 -1.73 -1.86 -1.05
CA LEU A 83 -2.71 -2.92 -1.06
C LEU A 83 -2.38 -3.96 0.01
N CYS A 84 -3.40 -4.42 0.73
CA CYS A 84 -3.22 -5.50 1.68
C CYS A 84 -2.75 -6.77 0.96
N TRP A 85 -1.95 -7.56 1.66
CA TRP A 85 -1.38 -8.80 1.13
C TRP A 85 -2.43 -9.72 0.48
N PHE A 86 -3.59 -9.87 1.12
CA PHE A 86 -4.64 -10.75 0.60
C PHE A 86 -5.17 -10.29 -0.76
N HIS A 87 -5.50 -9.01 -0.91
CA HIS A 87 -6.01 -8.46 -2.17
C HIS A 87 -4.94 -8.41 -3.26
N LEU A 88 -3.68 -8.17 -2.88
CA LEU A 88 -2.54 -8.25 -3.78
C LEU A 88 -2.34 -9.67 -4.31
N VAL A 89 -2.34 -10.68 -3.44
CA VAL A 89 -2.27 -12.09 -3.83
C VAL A 89 -3.46 -12.46 -4.72
N LYS A 90 -4.67 -12.00 -4.39
CA LYS A 90 -5.86 -12.25 -5.20
C LYS A 90 -5.70 -11.70 -6.63
N ALA A 91 -5.29 -10.43 -6.77
CA ALA A 91 -5.07 -9.81 -8.09
C ALA A 91 -3.98 -10.52 -8.89
N VAL A 92 -2.88 -10.92 -8.24
CA VAL A 92 -1.82 -11.71 -8.89
C VAL A 92 -2.35 -13.08 -9.34
N MET A 93 -3.10 -13.78 -8.50
CA MET A 93 -3.68 -15.09 -8.82
C MET A 93 -4.68 -14.99 -9.99
N GLU A 94 -5.51 -13.96 -10.03
CA GLU A 94 -6.43 -13.70 -11.14
C GLU A 94 -5.64 -13.50 -12.45
N LYS A 95 -4.59 -12.67 -12.43
CA LYS A 95 -3.72 -12.46 -13.59
C LYS A 95 -3.02 -13.74 -14.05
N LEU A 96 -2.47 -14.52 -13.12
CA LEU A 96 -1.83 -15.80 -13.41
C LEU A 96 -2.81 -16.81 -14.03
N THR A 97 -4.06 -16.80 -13.56
CA THR A 97 -5.14 -17.61 -14.11
C THR A 97 -5.46 -17.20 -15.55
N HIS A 98 -5.53 -15.88 -15.84
CA HIS A 98 -5.71 -15.36 -17.20
C HIS A 98 -4.55 -15.74 -18.13
N GLU A 99 -3.32 -15.76 -17.61
CA GLU A 99 -2.12 -16.22 -18.33
C GLU A 99 -2.01 -17.74 -18.42
N SER A 100 -3.03 -18.50 -17.97
CA SER A 100 -3.08 -19.96 -18.01
C SER A 100 -1.92 -20.64 -17.26
N VAL A 101 -1.40 -19.98 -16.21
CA VAL A 101 -0.39 -20.56 -15.33
C VAL A 101 -1.04 -21.63 -14.46
N SER A 102 -0.36 -22.77 -14.28
CA SER A 102 -0.89 -23.85 -13.46
C SER A 102 -1.08 -23.39 -12.01
N LEU A 103 -2.04 -23.98 -11.29
CA LEU A 103 -2.27 -23.66 -9.87
C LEU A 103 -0.99 -23.90 -9.04
N HIS A 104 -0.28 -24.99 -9.31
CA HIS A 104 0.98 -25.32 -8.64
C HIS A 104 2.03 -24.22 -8.83
N ASP A 105 2.22 -23.76 -10.08
CA ASP A 105 3.24 -22.75 -10.38
C ASP A 105 2.83 -21.37 -9.87
N SER A 106 1.53 -21.09 -9.87
CA SER A 106 0.97 -19.88 -9.25
C SER A 106 1.29 -19.84 -7.76
N TYR A 107 1.13 -20.95 -7.04
CA TYR A 107 1.53 -21.04 -5.63
C TYR A 107 3.03 -20.82 -5.44
N LEU A 108 3.88 -21.36 -6.31
CA LEU A 108 5.33 -21.11 -6.25
C LEU A 108 5.65 -19.63 -6.42
N ILE A 109 5.01 -18.95 -7.36
CA ILE A 109 5.16 -17.49 -7.58
C ILE A 109 4.74 -16.70 -6.34
N ILE A 110 3.57 -17.00 -5.75
CA ILE A 110 3.09 -16.36 -4.52
C ILE A 110 4.04 -16.61 -3.33
N LEU A 111 4.61 -17.81 -3.22
CA LEU A 111 5.63 -18.12 -2.20
C LEU A 111 6.89 -17.29 -2.40
N GLY A 112 7.32 -17.08 -3.65
CA GLY A 112 8.42 -16.17 -3.98
C GLY A 112 8.20 -14.77 -3.43
N PHE A 113 7.01 -14.20 -3.66
CA PHE A 113 6.62 -12.90 -3.09
C PHE A 113 6.68 -12.88 -1.56
N LYS A 114 6.22 -13.95 -0.89
CA LYS A 114 6.27 -14.05 0.57
C LYS A 114 7.69 -14.11 1.12
N ILE A 115 8.63 -14.71 0.40
CA ILE A 115 10.05 -14.80 0.78
C ILE A 115 10.72 -13.42 0.67
N VAL A 116 10.44 -12.71 -0.43
CA VAL A 116 10.92 -11.34 -0.69
C VAL A 116 10.36 -10.37 0.36
N ALA A 117 9.06 -10.44 0.64
CA ALA A 117 8.37 -9.59 1.60
C ALA A 117 8.88 -9.74 3.05
N ARG A 118 9.61 -10.81 3.38
CA ARG A 118 10.22 -11.06 4.69
C ARG A 118 11.67 -10.58 4.78
N ALA A 119 12.19 -9.90 3.78
CA ALA A 119 13.55 -9.38 3.82
C ALA A 119 13.61 -8.19 4.80
N VAL A 120 14.79 -7.97 5.38
CA VAL A 120 15.03 -6.87 6.34
C VAL A 120 15.66 -5.64 5.68
N SER A 121 16.14 -5.77 4.44
CA SER A 121 16.71 -4.69 3.61
C SER A 121 16.44 -4.94 2.13
N GLU A 122 16.37 -3.87 1.34
CA GLU A 122 16.06 -3.92 -0.10
C GLU A 122 17.04 -4.85 -0.83
N GLU A 123 18.33 -4.71 -0.52
CA GLU A 123 19.39 -5.59 -1.01
C GLU A 123 19.06 -7.07 -0.77
N ARG A 124 18.63 -7.44 0.44
CA ARG A 124 18.26 -8.83 0.77
C ARG A 124 16.99 -9.29 0.05
N ALA A 125 16.05 -8.38 -0.24
CA ALA A 125 14.89 -8.71 -1.06
C ALA A 125 15.29 -8.97 -2.51
N CYS A 126 16.14 -8.12 -3.08
CA CYS A 126 16.69 -8.30 -4.42
C CYS A 126 17.45 -9.62 -4.54
N GLU A 127 18.34 -9.94 -3.59
CA GLU A 127 19.04 -11.23 -3.53
C GLU A 127 18.06 -12.41 -3.49
N ARG A 128 17.08 -12.37 -2.57
CA ARG A 128 16.07 -13.44 -2.44
C ARG A 128 15.25 -13.62 -3.70
N TRP A 129 14.91 -12.51 -4.37
CA TRP A 129 14.17 -12.54 -5.62
C TRP A 129 14.98 -13.17 -6.75
N GLN A 130 16.25 -12.78 -6.89
CA GLN A 130 17.16 -13.37 -7.87
C GLN A 130 17.35 -14.88 -7.63
N MET A 131 17.54 -15.29 -6.39
CA MET A 131 17.64 -16.71 -6.03
C MET A 131 16.35 -17.49 -6.35
N PHE A 132 15.19 -16.88 -6.08
CA PHE A 132 13.90 -17.46 -6.43
C PHE A 132 13.77 -17.63 -7.95
N LEU A 133 14.09 -16.60 -8.74
CA LEU A 133 14.07 -16.67 -10.19
C LEU A 133 15.01 -17.74 -10.72
N GLN A 134 16.24 -17.82 -10.23
CA GLN A 134 17.19 -18.87 -10.63
C GLN A 134 16.62 -20.27 -10.34
N SER A 135 15.97 -20.45 -9.19
CA SER A 135 15.33 -21.70 -8.80
C SER A 135 14.17 -22.09 -9.72
N VAL A 136 13.34 -21.11 -10.13
CA VAL A 136 12.20 -21.33 -11.04
C VAL A 136 12.69 -21.59 -12.48
N HIS A 137 13.65 -20.81 -12.97
CA HIS A 137 14.26 -21.00 -14.30
C HIS A 137 14.96 -22.37 -14.41
N SER A 138 15.58 -22.85 -13.35
CA SER A 138 16.24 -24.17 -13.34
C SER A 138 15.26 -25.35 -13.38
N LYS A 139 13.96 -25.14 -13.11
CA LYS A 139 12.98 -26.22 -12.89
C LYS A 139 11.83 -26.29 -13.90
N GLN A 140 11.54 -25.28 -14.74
CA GLN A 140 10.32 -25.30 -15.59
C GLN A 140 10.33 -24.46 -16.89
N LYS A 141 9.50 -24.91 -17.86
CA LYS A 141 9.22 -24.38 -19.22
C LYS A 141 8.49 -23.02 -19.29
N HIS A 142 8.13 -22.38 -18.17
CA HIS A 142 7.24 -21.20 -18.13
C HIS A 142 7.98 -19.86 -17.94
N VAL A 143 9.18 -19.77 -18.52
CA VAL A 143 10.04 -18.56 -18.51
C VAL A 143 9.28 -17.31 -18.96
N GLY A 144 8.32 -17.44 -19.88
CA GLY A 144 7.55 -16.31 -20.42
C GLY A 144 6.58 -15.65 -19.44
N ALA A 145 5.90 -16.42 -18.57
CA ALA A 145 4.97 -15.84 -17.58
C ALA A 145 5.74 -15.19 -16.42
N VAL A 146 6.80 -15.85 -15.96
CA VAL A 146 7.67 -15.34 -14.89
C VAL A 146 8.44 -14.09 -15.34
N SER A 147 8.87 -14.03 -16.60
CA SER A 147 9.56 -12.87 -17.15
C SER A 147 8.64 -11.65 -17.38
N SER A 148 7.36 -11.89 -17.74
CA SER A 148 6.32 -10.85 -17.82
C SER A 148 6.05 -10.20 -16.45
N LEU A 149 6.17 -11.01 -15.38
CA LEU A 149 6.01 -10.59 -14.01
C LEU A 149 7.26 -9.87 -13.47
N THR A 150 8.49 -10.26 -13.84
CA THR A 150 9.72 -9.63 -13.31
C THR A 150 9.80 -8.12 -13.48
N ASN A 151 9.44 -7.59 -14.66
CA ASN A 151 9.44 -6.13 -14.87
C ASN A 151 8.41 -5.38 -14.01
N LYS A 152 7.41 -6.08 -13.47
CA LYS A 152 6.40 -5.56 -12.53
C LYS A 152 6.71 -5.91 -11.07
N ILE A 153 7.72 -6.76 -10.82
CA ILE A 153 8.15 -7.19 -9.49
C ILE A 153 9.29 -6.33 -8.96
N ASP A 154 10.05 -5.66 -9.82
CA ASP A 154 10.89 -4.54 -9.38
C ASP A 154 10.02 -3.48 -8.68
N PHE A 155 8.79 -3.24 -9.18
CA PHE A 155 7.80 -2.43 -8.48
C PHE A 155 7.32 -3.07 -7.18
N PHE A 156 7.13 -4.39 -7.08
CA PHE A 156 6.73 -5.07 -5.84
C PHE A 156 7.81 -5.03 -4.75
N ILE A 157 9.07 -5.18 -5.13
CA ILE A 157 10.23 -5.02 -4.24
C ILE A 157 10.31 -3.56 -3.79
N TYR A 158 10.19 -2.60 -4.72
CA TYR A 158 10.08 -1.18 -4.40
C TYR A 158 8.87 -0.87 -3.49
N PHE A 159 7.73 -1.51 -3.72
CA PHE A 159 6.46 -1.31 -3.01
C PHE A 159 6.48 -1.89 -1.59
N MET A 160 7.08 -3.07 -1.38
CA MET A 160 7.25 -3.63 -0.04
C MET A 160 8.26 -2.79 0.79
N TYR A 161 9.27 -2.20 0.15
CA TYR A 161 10.32 -1.42 0.84
C TYR A 161 9.98 0.05 1.07
N PHE A 162 9.55 0.78 0.04
CA PHE A 162 9.22 2.21 0.18
C PHE A 162 7.94 2.43 0.97
N ALA A 163 7.00 1.49 0.91
CA ALA A 163 5.80 1.65 1.66
C ALA A 163 6.02 1.29 3.15
N CYS A 164 6.85 0.30 3.50
CA CYS A 164 7.17 -0.02 4.91
C CYS A 164 8.10 1.00 5.63
N GLY A 165 8.20 2.25 5.15
CA GLY A 165 8.67 3.37 5.97
C GLY A 165 10.17 3.37 6.30
N ARG A 166 11.03 2.98 5.36
CA ARG A 166 12.48 3.22 5.48
C ARG A 166 13.08 3.81 4.19
N SER A 167 12.75 5.07 3.93
CA SER A 167 13.64 5.98 3.23
C SER A 167 13.54 7.38 3.86
N GLN A 168 14.13 7.53 5.04
CA GLN A 168 14.77 8.82 5.31
C GLN A 168 15.99 8.86 4.39
N GLN A 169 16.07 9.88 3.54
CA GLN A 169 17.15 10.18 2.59
C GLN A 169 17.08 9.47 1.23
N HIS A 170 16.18 9.91 0.35
CA HIS A 170 16.59 10.09 -1.05
C HIS A 170 15.85 11.29 -1.67
N ASP A 171 16.62 12.08 -2.39
CA ASP A 171 16.34 13.45 -2.83
C ASP A 171 15.02 13.69 -3.58
N GLN A 172 14.55 14.92 -3.42
CA GLN A 172 13.56 15.58 -4.26
C GLN A 172 14.06 15.61 -5.72
N GLY A 173 13.55 14.70 -6.55
CA GLY A 173 13.83 14.73 -7.98
C GLY A 173 13.04 13.65 -8.72
N ASN A 174 11.95 14.07 -9.36
CA ASN A 174 11.12 13.29 -10.30
C ASN A 174 10.66 11.89 -9.83
N MET A 175 9.44 11.81 -9.28
CA MET A 175 8.66 10.56 -9.33
C MET A 175 7.97 10.44 -10.70
N PRO A 176 8.26 9.42 -11.51
CA PRO A 176 7.43 9.07 -12.66
C PRO A 176 6.68 7.78 -12.32
N CYS A 177 5.60 7.84 -11.53
CA CYS A 177 4.72 6.67 -11.42
C CYS A 177 3.34 7.01 -10.83
N THR A 178 2.61 7.89 -11.49
CA THR A 178 1.16 7.72 -11.56
C THR A 178 0.92 6.54 -12.50
N MET A 179 0.50 5.41 -11.95
CA MET A 179 -0.04 4.33 -12.77
C MET A 179 -1.56 4.48 -12.80
N ASP A 180 -2.11 4.73 -13.99
CA ASP A 180 -3.44 4.23 -14.33
C ASP A 180 -3.35 2.71 -14.24
N VAL A 181 -3.94 2.18 -13.18
CA VAL A 181 -4.03 0.75 -12.96
C VAL A 181 -5.33 0.29 -13.61
N ASP A 182 -5.27 -0.02 -14.91
CA ASP A 182 -6.28 -0.90 -15.51
C ASP A 182 -5.98 -2.33 -15.01
N LEU A 183 -6.45 -2.62 -13.80
CA LEU A 183 -6.65 -3.96 -13.21
C LEU A 183 -8.07 -4.43 -13.53
#